data_AF-A0A3E0PNC6-F1
#
_entry.id   AF-A0A3E0PNC6-F1
#
_cell.length_a   1.000
_cell.length_b   1.000
_cell.length_c   1.000
_cell.angle_alpha   90.00
_cell.angle_beta   90.00
_cell.angle_gamma   90.00
#
_symmetry.space_group_name_H-M   'P 1'
#
loop_
_entity.id
_entity.type
_entity.pdbx_description
1 polymer ?
#
loop_
_entity_poly.entity_id
_entity_poly.type
_entity_poly.pdbx_seq_one_letter_code
_entity_poly.pdbx_strand_id
1 'polypeptide(L)'
;MRICISTILALLIASSAALSVRADEWEENSPYFEDDAWYDISEWFDGNDYNPTDEEFGEWDSEQYDFDTDTADIDNDTYGFNAVPGESWFYDFFDQGDDEVGVYNRGVYESGARFYDYDHDGTYDAYASWHDEDWDGVFDEYVFYPLSDLKSSSAEQQQQRAMQEAPKSSKAAKASGTIERTKQVKVRGKQHTVVSIKPADGPNVVADLGRTDRLSELDVKNGQQITVAGLPTQVGDKKVLLATTFDVGGQERNVNRQRRDLHGKVVDTRKAKVRGRQHLIAIVENDKGNKVAVDFGPAERLDLEVSKGDQLTFRGAPVKIKDKRMFMALSIDRDGETVKIDRHKKKQDKES
;
A
#
# COMPACT_ATOMS: atom_id res chain seq x y z
N MET A 1 -61.87 -49.40 40.25
CA MET A 1 -61.32 -48.64 41.38
C MET A 1 -60.40 -47.58 40.78
N ARG A 2 -60.97 -46.44 40.36
CA ARG A 2 -61.23 -45.18 41.09
C ARG A 2 -59.95 -44.40 41.45
N ILE A 3 -59.84 -43.22 40.79
CA ILE A 3 -59.45 -41.90 41.38
C ILE A 3 -57.92 -41.77 41.59
N CYS A 4 -57.20 -40.70 41.25
CA CYS A 4 -57.45 -39.25 41.27
C CYS A 4 -56.44 -38.54 40.34
N ILE A 5 -56.88 -37.77 39.35
CA ILE A 5 -56.69 -36.31 39.21
C ILE A 5 -55.78 -35.67 40.26
N SER A 6 -54.67 -35.10 39.81
CA SER A 6 -54.03 -33.93 40.43
C SER A 6 -53.50 -33.00 39.34
N THR A 7 -54.26 -31.94 39.13
CA THR A 7 -53.95 -30.77 38.31
C THR A 7 -52.90 -29.93 39.03
N ILE A 8 -51.72 -29.76 38.45
CA ILE A 8 -50.73 -28.76 38.90
C ILE A 8 -50.74 -27.63 37.88
N LEU A 9 -51.34 -26.51 38.28
CA LEU A 9 -51.30 -25.24 37.57
C LEU A 9 -49.96 -24.58 37.90
N ALA A 10 -48.97 -24.73 37.02
CA ALA A 10 -47.70 -24.03 37.14
C ALA A 10 -47.85 -22.62 36.54
N LEU A 11 -47.83 -21.62 37.42
CA LEU A 11 -47.77 -20.20 37.08
C LEU A 11 -46.37 -19.91 36.50
N LEU A 12 -46.25 -19.77 35.18
CA LEU A 12 -45.05 -19.25 34.54
C LEU A 12 -45.02 -17.74 34.75
N ILE A 13 -44.27 -17.31 35.75
CA ILE A 13 -43.85 -15.91 35.89
C ILE A 13 -42.87 -15.67 34.74
N ALA A 14 -43.31 -14.88 33.76
CA ALA A 14 -42.43 -14.31 32.75
C ALA A 14 -41.50 -13.32 33.46
N SER A 15 -40.35 -13.81 33.94
CA SER A 15 -39.22 -12.98 34.25
C SER A 15 -38.80 -12.32 32.93
N SER A 16 -39.17 -11.07 32.73
CA SER A 16 -38.51 -10.20 31.78
C SER A 16 -37.06 -10.07 32.25
N ALA A 17 -36.22 -11.03 31.83
CA ALA A 17 -34.79 -10.82 31.79
C ALA A 17 -34.62 -9.58 30.90
N ALA A 18 -34.29 -8.46 31.53
CA ALA A 18 -33.62 -7.40 30.83
C ALA A 18 -32.43 -8.08 30.15
N LEU A 19 -32.53 -8.29 28.85
CA LEU A 19 -31.36 -8.45 28.02
C LEU A 19 -30.61 -7.15 28.23
N SER A 20 -29.69 -7.15 29.20
CA SER A 20 -28.53 -6.31 29.13
C SER A 20 -27.92 -6.64 27.78
N VAL A 21 -28.26 -5.83 26.78
CA VAL A 21 -27.39 -5.62 25.64
C VAL A 21 -26.13 -5.07 26.29
N ARG A 22 -25.25 -5.96 26.74
CA ARG A 22 -23.85 -5.61 26.75
C ARG A 22 -23.59 -5.27 25.30
N ALA A 23 -23.33 -3.99 25.05
CA ALA A 23 -22.52 -3.66 23.91
C ALA A 23 -21.31 -4.59 24.04
N ASP A 24 -21.21 -5.57 23.15
CA ASP A 24 -19.95 -6.28 23.00
C ASP A 24 -18.92 -5.18 22.82
N GLU A 25 -18.00 -5.08 23.80
CA GLU A 25 -16.92 -4.12 23.82
C GLU A 25 -16.18 -4.29 22.49
N TRP A 26 -16.37 -3.30 21.62
CA TRP A 26 -15.82 -3.12 20.29
C TRP A 26 -14.28 -2.89 20.31
N GLU A 27 -13.67 -3.01 21.49
CA GLU A 27 -12.35 -2.54 21.96
C GLU A 27 -11.20 -3.52 21.66
N GLU A 28 -11.40 -4.57 20.84
CA GLU A 28 -10.37 -5.61 20.63
C GLU A 28 -9.82 -5.75 19.20
N ASN A 29 -10.34 -5.01 18.21
CA ASN A 29 -10.25 -5.50 16.82
C ASN A 29 -9.36 -4.73 15.82
N SER A 30 -8.51 -3.78 16.23
CA SER A 30 -7.44 -3.33 15.33
C SER A 30 -6.16 -4.13 15.58
N PRO A 31 -5.76 -5.03 14.67
CA PRO A 31 -4.56 -5.85 14.83
C PRO A 31 -3.24 -5.08 14.66
N TYR A 32 -3.26 -3.75 14.52
CA TYR A 32 -2.07 -2.92 14.29
C TYR A 32 -1.65 -2.17 15.54
N PHE A 33 -2.54 -1.33 16.03
CA PHE A 33 -2.31 -0.49 17.18
C PHE A 33 -3.15 -1.05 18.30
N GLU A 34 -2.48 -1.42 19.38
CA GLU A 34 -3.15 -1.75 20.63
C GLU A 34 -4.01 -0.53 21.03
N ASP A 35 -5.16 -0.74 21.65
CA ASP A 35 -6.05 0.38 22.00
C ASP A 35 -5.30 1.45 22.81
N ASP A 36 -4.41 1.04 23.70
CA ASP A 36 -3.48 1.92 24.44
C ASP A 36 -2.63 2.79 23.49
N ALA A 37 -2.13 2.23 22.39
CA ALA A 37 -1.34 2.96 21.41
C ALA A 37 -2.17 4.01 20.65
N TRP A 38 -3.48 3.78 20.51
CA TRP A 38 -4.37 4.77 19.94
C TRP A 38 -4.75 5.86 20.92
N TYR A 39 -5.01 5.52 22.18
CA TYR A 39 -5.19 6.53 23.23
C TYR A 39 -3.97 7.46 23.28
N ASP A 40 -2.77 6.87 23.26
CA ASP A 40 -1.50 7.58 23.22
C ASP A 40 -1.36 8.57 22.04
N ILE A 41 -1.81 8.20 20.84
CA ILE A 41 -1.71 9.07 19.66
C ILE A 41 -2.90 10.04 19.60
N SER A 42 -4.07 9.66 20.10
CA SER A 42 -5.29 10.48 20.04
C SER A 42 -5.23 11.77 20.85
N GLU A 43 -4.42 11.80 21.92
CA GLU A 43 -4.07 13.02 22.67
C GLU A 43 -3.32 14.08 21.83
N TRP A 44 -2.78 13.70 20.65
CA TRP A 44 -2.25 14.67 19.69
C TRP A 44 -3.32 15.30 18.81
N PHE A 45 -4.49 14.67 18.75
CA PHE A 45 -5.58 15.00 17.85
C PHE A 45 -6.78 15.64 18.55
N ASP A 46 -6.81 15.63 19.88
CA ASP A 46 -7.91 16.20 20.70
C ASP A 46 -7.68 17.67 21.09
N GLY A 47 -6.45 18.16 20.98
CA GLY A 47 -6.15 19.58 20.92
C GLY A 47 -6.76 20.18 19.66
N ASN A 48 -7.36 21.36 19.76
CA ASN A 48 -7.98 22.15 18.68
C ASN A 48 -7.08 22.43 17.44
N ASP A 49 -5.88 21.85 17.39
CA ASP A 49 -4.84 21.96 16.39
C ASP A 49 -4.91 20.84 15.33
N TYR A 50 -5.71 19.80 15.53
CA TYR A 50 -5.99 18.77 14.54
C TYR A 50 -7.46 18.82 14.16
N ASN A 51 -7.74 19.16 12.91
CA ASN A 51 -9.07 19.10 12.35
C ASN A 51 -9.13 17.84 11.48
N PRO A 52 -9.67 16.70 11.95
CA PRO A 52 -9.98 15.58 11.09
C PRO A 52 -11.22 15.95 10.27
N THR A 53 -11.07 16.89 9.33
CA THR A 53 -12.06 17.08 8.29
C THR A 53 -12.05 15.84 7.41
N ASP A 54 -13.24 15.51 6.97
CA ASP A 54 -13.72 14.52 6.02
C ASP A 54 -13.01 14.51 4.64
N GLU A 55 -11.78 15.01 4.55
CA GLU A 55 -11.13 15.47 3.32
C GLU A 55 -10.03 14.53 2.86
N GLU A 56 -10.16 14.04 1.63
CA GLU A 56 -9.30 13.08 0.93
C GLU A 56 -7.80 13.43 1.04
N PHE A 57 -6.90 12.43 1.10
CA PHE A 57 -5.45 12.65 1.19
C PHE A 57 -4.90 13.24 -0.13
N GLY A 58 -5.08 14.55 -0.30
CA GLY A 58 -4.90 15.31 -1.55
C GLY A 58 -5.73 16.60 -1.64
N GLU A 59 -6.83 16.71 -0.91
CA GLU A 59 -7.74 17.87 -0.90
C GLU A 59 -7.69 18.62 0.45
N TRP A 60 -6.57 19.28 0.76
CA TRP A 60 -6.38 19.99 2.04
C TRP A 60 -6.45 21.50 1.77
N ASP A 61 -7.43 22.18 2.36
CA ASP A 61 -7.92 23.50 1.93
C ASP A 61 -6.96 24.69 2.12
N SER A 62 -6.53 25.23 0.99
CA SER A 62 -6.71 26.66 0.73
C SER A 62 -7.38 26.69 -0.64
N GLU A 63 -8.40 27.52 -0.86
CA GLU A 63 -9.15 27.61 -2.13
C GLU A 63 -8.30 27.94 -3.39
N GLN A 64 -6.97 27.77 -3.35
CA GLN A 64 -6.13 27.48 -4.49
C GLN A 64 -5.05 26.42 -4.18
N TYR A 65 -5.40 25.15 -4.43
CA TYR A 65 -4.46 24.17 -4.99
C TYR A 65 -5.18 23.34 -6.06
N ASP A 66 -4.91 23.68 -7.32
CA ASP A 66 -5.44 23.03 -8.52
C ASP A 66 -4.46 21.93 -8.95
N PHE A 67 -4.91 20.68 -8.86
CA PHE A 67 -4.45 19.63 -9.77
C PHE A 67 -5.69 18.87 -10.21
N ASP A 68 -6.37 19.39 -11.23
CA ASP A 68 -7.08 18.62 -12.25
C ASP A 68 -7.85 17.45 -11.65
N THR A 69 -9.07 17.74 -11.16
CA THR A 69 -10.08 16.81 -10.65
C THR A 69 -9.87 15.40 -11.15
N ASP A 70 -9.10 14.64 -10.38
CA ASP A 70 -8.90 13.23 -10.55
C ASP A 70 -10.17 12.62 -9.94
N THR A 71 -11.28 12.69 -10.68
CA THR A 71 -12.47 11.97 -10.29
C THR A 71 -12.03 10.53 -10.13
N ALA A 72 -11.91 10.09 -8.87
CA ALA A 72 -11.96 8.70 -8.50
C ALA A 72 -13.12 8.14 -9.32
N ASP A 73 -12.80 7.22 -10.22
CA ASP A 73 -13.85 6.54 -10.97
C ASP A 73 -14.62 5.78 -9.90
N ILE A 74 -15.86 6.21 -9.67
CA ILE A 74 -16.76 5.69 -8.63
C ILE A 74 -17.21 4.26 -8.99
N ASP A 75 -16.85 3.76 -10.18
CA ASP A 75 -16.96 2.34 -10.48
C ASP A 75 -15.82 1.58 -9.78
N ASN A 76 -16.23 0.70 -8.87
CA ASN A 76 -15.41 -0.16 -8.02
C ASN A 76 -14.64 -1.24 -8.83
N ASP A 77 -14.14 -0.90 -10.01
CA ASP A 77 -13.48 -1.79 -10.95
C ASP A 77 -11.95 -1.59 -10.84
N THR A 78 -11.25 -2.65 -10.40
CA THR A 78 -9.77 -2.64 -10.26
C THR A 78 -9.05 -2.51 -11.61
N TYR A 79 -9.72 -2.79 -12.73
CA TYR A 79 -9.19 -2.65 -14.09
C TYR A 79 -10.34 -2.69 -15.09
N GLY A 80 -10.19 -2.00 -16.23
CA GLY A 80 -11.25 -1.94 -17.22
C GLY A 80 -10.81 -1.61 -18.63
N PHE A 81 -11.77 -1.73 -19.54
CA PHE A 81 -11.62 -1.34 -20.94
C PHE A 81 -12.61 -0.24 -21.26
N ASN A 82 -12.13 0.85 -21.84
CA ASN A 82 -12.96 1.77 -22.59
C ASN A 82 -13.37 1.06 -23.87
N ALA A 83 -14.64 1.20 -24.29
CA ALA A 83 -15.21 0.49 -25.44
C ALA A 83 -14.67 1.03 -26.80
N VAL A 84 -13.35 1.04 -26.98
CA VAL A 84 -12.65 1.47 -28.20
C VAL A 84 -12.24 0.22 -29.00
N PRO A 85 -12.83 -0.01 -30.19
CA PRO A 85 -12.46 -1.14 -31.03
C PRO A 85 -10.97 -1.14 -31.39
N GLY A 86 -10.29 -2.26 -31.13
CA GLY A 86 -8.88 -2.45 -31.47
C GLY A 86 -7.88 -2.15 -30.35
N GLU A 87 -8.32 -1.53 -29.24
CA GLU A 87 -7.45 -1.17 -28.11
C GLU A 87 -7.55 -2.13 -26.92
N SER A 88 -8.30 -3.24 -27.07
CA SER A 88 -8.54 -4.26 -26.04
C SER A 88 -7.36 -5.19 -25.76
N TRP A 89 -6.17 -4.90 -26.29
CA TRP A 89 -4.99 -5.72 -26.05
C TRP A 89 -4.43 -5.55 -24.64
N PHE A 90 -4.70 -4.41 -24.00
CA PHE A 90 -4.41 -4.12 -22.61
C PHE A 90 -5.48 -3.19 -22.02
N TYR A 91 -5.58 -3.16 -20.70
CA TYR A 91 -6.54 -2.32 -19.97
C TYR A 91 -6.35 -0.83 -20.29
N ASP A 92 -7.41 -0.04 -20.14
CA ASP A 92 -7.37 1.42 -20.26
C ASP A 92 -7.03 2.08 -18.91
N PHE A 93 -7.43 1.44 -17.84
CA PHE A 93 -7.04 1.76 -16.48
C PHE A 93 -6.81 0.48 -15.70
N PHE A 94 -5.91 0.54 -14.74
CA PHE A 94 -5.75 -0.51 -13.74
C PHE A 94 -5.22 0.07 -12.44
N ASP A 95 -5.71 -0.46 -11.34
CA ASP A 95 -5.19 -0.23 -10.01
C ASP A 95 -4.39 -1.45 -9.58
N GLN A 96 -3.11 -1.45 -9.96
CA GLN A 96 -2.17 -2.39 -9.36
C GLN A 96 -1.75 -1.78 -8.03
N GLY A 97 -1.88 -2.56 -6.95
CA GLY A 97 -1.37 -2.20 -5.62
C GLY A 97 0.00 -1.50 -5.68
N ASP A 98 0.28 -0.61 -4.72
CA ASP A 98 1.48 0.24 -4.75
C ASP A 98 2.72 -0.64 -4.54
N ASP A 99 3.28 -1.13 -5.65
CA ASP A 99 4.41 -2.04 -5.65
C ASP A 99 5.71 -1.26 -5.51
N GLU A 100 6.28 -1.32 -4.32
CA GLU A 100 7.65 -0.94 -4.07
C GLU A 100 8.53 -2.18 -4.18
N VAL A 101 9.59 -2.07 -4.97
CA VAL A 101 10.62 -3.11 -5.06
C VAL A 101 11.89 -2.62 -4.38
N GLY A 102 12.46 -3.49 -3.56
CA GLY A 102 13.65 -3.27 -2.74
C GLY A 102 14.94 -3.21 -3.56
N VAL A 103 16.07 -3.38 -2.89
CA VAL A 103 17.39 -3.27 -3.54
C VAL A 103 17.51 -4.34 -4.61
N TYR A 104 17.78 -3.89 -5.84
CA TYR A 104 18.13 -4.78 -6.94
C TYR A 104 19.62 -5.06 -6.93
N ASN A 105 20.01 -6.30 -6.67
CA ASN A 105 21.40 -6.73 -6.69
C ASN A 105 21.52 -8.07 -7.41
N ARG A 106 22.50 -8.19 -8.32
CA ARG A 106 22.80 -9.42 -9.07
C ARG A 106 21.61 -10.06 -9.80
N GLY A 107 20.60 -9.29 -10.23
CA GLY A 107 19.44 -9.86 -10.93
C GLY A 107 18.25 -10.19 -10.03
N VAL A 108 18.37 -9.93 -8.73
CA VAL A 108 17.40 -10.31 -7.70
C VAL A 108 16.99 -9.08 -6.89
N TYR A 109 15.71 -8.99 -6.55
CA TYR A 109 15.18 -8.02 -5.59
C TYR A 109 15.24 -8.61 -4.18
N GLU A 110 15.94 -7.95 -3.27
CA GLU A 110 15.99 -8.36 -1.84
C GLU A 110 14.60 -8.42 -1.20
N SER A 111 13.75 -7.48 -1.59
CA SER A 111 12.44 -7.31 -1.00
C SER A 111 11.47 -6.61 -1.93
N GLY A 112 10.21 -6.57 -1.52
CA GLY A 112 9.24 -5.65 -2.05
C GLY A 112 8.02 -5.54 -1.14
N ALA A 113 7.12 -4.65 -1.52
CA ALA A 113 6.00 -4.23 -0.73
C ALA A 113 4.84 -3.83 -1.64
N ARG A 114 3.61 -4.24 -1.33
CA ARG A 114 2.37 -3.82 -2.00
C ARG A 114 1.44 -3.15 -1.00
N PHE A 115 0.74 -2.10 -1.39
CA PHE A 115 -0.35 -1.57 -0.59
C PHE A 115 -1.67 -1.72 -1.34
N TYR A 116 -2.73 -2.02 -0.60
CA TYR A 116 -4.06 -2.30 -1.13
C TYR A 116 -5.03 -1.27 -0.58
N ASP A 117 -5.75 -0.62 -1.48
CA ASP A 117 -6.86 0.28 -1.20
C ASP A 117 -8.10 -0.48 -1.67
N TYR A 118 -8.82 -1.09 -0.73
CA TYR A 118 -9.92 -1.99 -1.06
C TYR A 118 -11.25 -1.24 -1.16
N ASP A 119 -11.38 -0.10 -0.48
CA ASP A 119 -12.56 0.77 -0.55
C ASP A 119 -12.40 1.96 -1.51
N HIS A 120 -11.22 2.10 -2.13
CA HIS A 120 -10.88 3.12 -3.13
C HIS A 120 -11.05 4.55 -2.60
N ASP A 121 -10.80 4.76 -1.30
CA ASP A 121 -10.93 6.06 -0.64
C ASP A 121 -9.67 6.93 -0.70
N GLY A 122 -8.66 6.48 -1.44
CA GLY A 122 -7.38 7.16 -1.60
C GLY A 122 -6.38 6.91 -0.47
N THR A 123 -6.74 6.07 0.51
CA THR A 123 -5.88 5.63 1.61
C THR A 123 -5.83 4.11 1.71
N TYR A 124 -4.66 3.55 1.97
CA TYR A 124 -4.52 2.10 1.92
C TYR A 124 -5.06 1.41 3.17
N ASP A 125 -5.87 0.39 2.93
CA ASP A 125 -6.45 -0.54 3.90
C ASP A 125 -5.51 -1.67 4.29
N ALA A 126 -4.53 -2.00 3.45
CA ALA A 126 -3.60 -3.08 3.74
C ALA A 126 -2.23 -2.85 3.13
N TYR A 127 -1.25 -3.55 3.71
CA TYR A 127 0.13 -3.58 3.30
C TYR A 127 0.58 -5.04 3.20
N ALA A 128 1.31 -5.42 2.17
CA ALA A 128 2.03 -6.68 2.11
C ALA A 128 3.50 -6.42 1.86
N SER A 129 4.37 -7.26 2.37
CA SER A 129 5.78 -7.27 2.02
C SER A 129 6.29 -8.68 1.83
N TRP A 130 7.35 -8.80 1.04
CA TRP A 130 7.98 -10.06 0.72
C TRP A 130 9.50 -9.90 0.66
N HIS A 131 10.24 -10.89 1.14
CA HIS A 131 11.70 -10.83 1.31
C HIS A 131 12.36 -12.13 0.87
N ASP A 132 13.50 -11.99 0.22
CA ASP A 132 14.40 -13.07 -0.21
C ASP A 132 15.65 -12.96 0.68
N GLU A 133 15.72 -13.81 1.72
CA GLU A 133 16.76 -13.72 2.75
C GLU A 133 18.08 -14.36 2.27
N ASP A 134 18.01 -15.36 1.38
CA ASP A 134 19.15 -16.16 0.95
C ASP A 134 19.65 -15.84 -0.47
N TRP A 135 18.97 -14.94 -1.17
CA TRP A 135 19.27 -14.46 -2.52
C TRP A 135 19.22 -15.55 -3.60
N ASP A 136 18.44 -16.61 -3.40
CA ASP A 136 18.27 -17.68 -4.39
C ASP A 136 17.35 -17.28 -5.58
N GLY A 137 16.65 -16.15 -5.42
CA GLY A 137 15.74 -15.60 -6.39
C GLY A 137 14.27 -16.01 -6.21
N VAL A 138 13.91 -16.52 -5.03
CA VAL A 138 12.56 -16.81 -4.55
C VAL A 138 12.31 -16.00 -3.29
N PHE A 139 11.11 -15.42 -3.14
CA PHE A 139 10.76 -14.76 -1.88
C PHE A 139 10.42 -15.82 -0.82
N ASP A 140 11.16 -15.81 0.29
CA ASP A 140 11.05 -16.73 1.43
C ASP A 140 9.93 -16.35 2.39
N GLU A 141 9.80 -15.04 2.62
CA GLU A 141 8.84 -14.48 3.56
C GLU A 141 7.77 -13.72 2.79
N TYR A 142 6.52 -13.92 3.19
CA TYR A 142 5.41 -13.09 2.79
C TYR A 142 4.66 -12.66 4.04
N VAL A 143 4.53 -11.36 4.23
CA VAL A 143 3.78 -10.78 5.35
C VAL A 143 2.66 -9.93 4.79
N PHE A 144 1.43 -10.18 5.23
CA PHE A 144 0.27 -9.37 4.89
C PHE A 144 -0.25 -8.69 6.14
N TYR A 145 -0.70 -7.45 5.95
CA TYR A 145 -1.04 -6.54 7.01
C TYR A 145 -2.35 -5.77 6.74
N PRO A 146 -3.51 -6.17 7.31
CA PRO A 146 -4.78 -5.43 7.14
C PRO A 146 -4.90 -4.21 8.08
N LEU A 147 -4.61 -3.01 7.62
CA LEU A 147 -4.57 -1.76 8.39
C LEU A 147 -5.95 -1.30 8.90
N SER A 148 -7.04 -1.59 8.18
CA SER A 148 -8.40 -1.27 8.60
C SER A 148 -9.08 -2.41 9.39
N ASP A 149 -10.13 -2.05 10.16
CA ASP A 149 -10.97 -2.99 10.93
C ASP A 149 -11.84 -3.84 10.00
N LEU A 150 -11.17 -4.70 9.25
CA LEU A 150 -11.79 -5.67 8.38
C LEU A 150 -12.38 -6.77 9.26
N LYS A 151 -13.67 -7.09 9.06
CA LYS A 151 -14.29 -8.26 9.69
C LYS A 151 -13.40 -9.48 9.42
N SER A 152 -13.21 -10.35 10.41
CA SER A 152 -12.26 -11.48 10.32
C SER A 152 -12.40 -12.29 9.03
N SER A 153 -13.63 -12.53 8.57
CA SER A 153 -13.90 -13.23 7.30
C SER A 153 -13.47 -12.46 6.04
N SER A 154 -13.52 -11.12 6.02
CA SER A 154 -13.06 -10.33 4.88
C SER A 154 -11.53 -10.21 4.87
N ALA A 155 -10.92 -10.04 6.05
CA ALA A 155 -9.47 -9.98 6.20
C ALA A 155 -8.77 -11.25 5.69
N GLU A 156 -9.30 -12.43 6.03
CA GLU A 156 -8.76 -13.72 5.53
C GLU A 156 -8.86 -13.85 4.01
N GLN A 157 -9.98 -13.43 3.42
CA GLN A 157 -10.17 -13.47 1.97
C GLN A 157 -9.22 -12.51 1.24
N GLN A 158 -9.04 -11.30 1.77
CA GLN A 158 -8.11 -10.31 1.25
C GLN A 158 -6.66 -10.80 1.35
N GLN A 159 -6.27 -11.38 2.49
CA GLN A 159 -4.96 -12.00 2.65
C GLN A 159 -4.73 -13.11 1.63
N GLN A 160 -5.71 -14.00 1.41
CA GLN A 160 -5.58 -15.07 0.42
C GLN A 160 -5.42 -14.54 -1.01
N ARG A 161 -6.16 -13.49 -1.39
CA ARG A 161 -6.00 -12.84 -2.70
C ARG A 161 -4.64 -12.19 -2.83
N ALA A 162 -4.23 -11.41 -1.83
CA ALA A 162 -2.94 -10.75 -1.77
C ALA A 162 -1.77 -11.77 -1.87
N MET A 163 -1.90 -12.96 -1.27
CA MET A 163 -0.93 -14.05 -1.40
C MET A 163 -0.91 -14.68 -2.81
N GLN A 164 -2.05 -14.75 -3.49
CA GLN A 164 -2.13 -15.27 -4.85
C GLN A 164 -1.53 -14.32 -5.88
N GLU A 165 -1.68 -13.00 -5.64
CA GLU A 165 -1.16 -11.93 -6.48
C GLU A 165 0.29 -11.54 -6.17
N ALA A 166 0.84 -12.04 -5.06
CA ALA A 166 2.21 -11.79 -4.64
C ALA A 166 3.20 -12.34 -5.68
N PRO A 167 4.28 -11.60 -5.98
CA PRO A 167 5.35 -12.16 -6.80
C PRO A 167 5.97 -13.35 -6.06
N LYS A 168 6.16 -14.46 -6.76
CA LYS A 168 6.83 -15.66 -6.22
C LYS A 168 8.34 -15.66 -6.45
N SER A 169 8.79 -14.87 -7.42
CA SER A 169 10.17 -14.77 -7.85
C SER A 169 10.67 -13.37 -7.57
N SER A 170 11.79 -13.28 -6.88
CA SER A 170 12.55 -12.04 -6.69
C SER A 170 13.46 -11.75 -7.89
N LYS A 171 13.62 -12.67 -8.85
CA LYS A 171 14.39 -12.42 -10.07
C LYS A 171 13.71 -11.38 -10.95
N ALA A 172 14.45 -10.35 -11.34
CA ALA A 172 14.00 -9.48 -12.41
C ALA A 172 13.91 -10.27 -13.71
N ALA A 173 12.80 -10.11 -14.42
CA ALA A 173 12.72 -10.60 -15.80
C ALA A 173 13.21 -9.51 -16.73
N LYS A 174 13.79 -9.96 -17.84
CA LYS A 174 14.25 -9.09 -18.93
C LYS A 174 13.52 -9.47 -20.21
N ALA A 175 13.01 -8.47 -20.91
CA ALA A 175 12.39 -8.62 -22.22
C ALA A 175 13.07 -7.68 -23.22
N SER A 176 13.50 -8.21 -24.35
CA SER A 176 14.10 -7.43 -25.44
C SER A 176 13.39 -7.74 -26.75
N GLY A 177 13.10 -6.71 -27.54
CA GLY A 177 12.43 -6.88 -28.83
C GLY A 177 11.93 -5.56 -29.42
N THR A 178 11.02 -5.67 -30.37
CA THR A 178 10.42 -4.51 -31.03
C THR A 178 9.15 -4.08 -30.31
N ILE A 179 8.97 -2.78 -30.07
CA ILE A 179 7.69 -2.22 -29.58
C ILE A 179 6.63 -2.42 -30.67
N GLU A 180 5.67 -3.31 -30.45
CA GLU A 180 4.56 -3.54 -31.38
C GLU A 180 3.45 -2.52 -31.16
N ARG A 181 3.14 -2.23 -29.89
CA ARG A 181 2.07 -1.31 -29.48
C ARG A 181 2.50 -0.52 -28.27
N THR A 182 2.04 0.72 -28.20
CA THR A 182 2.13 1.60 -27.04
C THR A 182 0.72 2.06 -26.67
N LYS A 183 0.43 2.15 -25.37
CA LYS A 183 -0.83 2.67 -24.83
C LYS A 183 -0.54 3.53 -23.62
N GLN A 184 -1.24 4.66 -23.51
CA GLN A 184 -1.28 5.43 -22.27
C GLN A 184 -2.46 4.91 -21.44
N VAL A 185 -2.20 4.59 -20.19
CA VAL A 185 -3.18 3.96 -19.30
C VAL A 185 -3.23 4.71 -17.98
N LYS A 186 -4.44 4.87 -17.42
CA LYS A 186 -4.62 5.52 -16.13
C LYS A 186 -4.28 4.51 -15.03
N VAL A 187 -3.22 4.79 -14.28
CA VAL A 187 -2.80 4.04 -13.10
C VAL A 187 -2.88 4.99 -11.93
N ARG A 188 -3.90 4.81 -11.08
CA ARG A 188 -4.09 5.60 -9.85
C ARG A 188 -4.06 7.10 -10.12
N GLY A 189 -4.86 7.54 -11.08
CA GLY A 189 -4.91 8.95 -11.42
C GLY A 189 -3.81 9.46 -12.35
N LYS A 190 -2.72 8.71 -12.51
CA LYS A 190 -1.57 9.13 -13.33
C LYS A 190 -1.50 8.34 -14.63
N GLN A 191 -1.16 9.03 -15.71
CA GLN A 191 -0.93 8.38 -16.99
C GLN A 191 0.40 7.63 -16.96
N HIS A 192 0.35 6.35 -17.28
CA HIS A 192 1.51 5.48 -17.49
C HIS A 192 1.63 5.11 -18.96
N THR A 193 2.86 4.86 -19.41
CA THR A 193 3.12 4.31 -20.75
C THR A 193 3.30 2.80 -20.65
N VAL A 194 2.37 2.05 -21.23
CA VAL A 194 2.45 0.58 -21.36
C VAL A 194 2.79 0.20 -22.80
N VAL A 195 3.68 -0.77 -22.96
CA VAL A 195 4.13 -1.29 -24.26
C VAL A 195 3.91 -2.79 -24.39
N SER A 196 3.53 -3.23 -25.59
CA SER A 196 3.62 -4.63 -26.02
C SER A 196 4.93 -4.81 -26.78
N ILE A 197 5.82 -5.62 -26.24
CA ILE A 197 7.12 -5.95 -26.81
C ILE A 197 6.98 -7.26 -27.56
N LYS A 198 7.39 -7.30 -28.83
CA LYS A 198 7.52 -8.52 -29.61
C LYS A 198 8.98 -9.00 -29.57
N PRO A 199 9.30 -10.04 -28.79
CA PRO A 199 10.64 -10.63 -28.81
C PRO A 199 10.90 -11.31 -30.16
N ALA A 200 12.18 -11.58 -30.45
CA ALA A 200 12.58 -12.34 -31.64
C ALA A 200 11.92 -13.73 -31.65
N ASP A 201 11.92 -14.38 -30.49
CA ASP A 201 11.31 -15.69 -30.26
C ASP A 201 10.32 -15.63 -29.09
N GLY A 202 9.12 -16.17 -29.30
CA GLY A 202 8.12 -16.33 -28.24
C GLY A 202 6.93 -15.35 -28.28
N PRO A 203 6.10 -15.39 -27.21
CA PRO A 203 4.92 -14.55 -27.10
C PRO A 203 5.29 -13.09 -26.81
N ASN A 204 4.33 -12.20 -27.02
CA ASN A 204 4.50 -10.80 -26.65
C ASN A 204 4.62 -10.65 -25.13
N VAL A 205 5.41 -9.67 -24.71
CA VAL A 205 5.56 -9.27 -23.31
C VAL A 205 4.97 -7.89 -23.14
N VAL A 206 4.05 -7.73 -22.18
CA VAL A 206 3.55 -6.41 -21.81
C VAL A 206 4.43 -5.83 -20.72
N ALA A 207 4.83 -4.57 -20.86
CA ALA A 207 5.61 -3.86 -19.86
C ALA A 207 4.99 -2.49 -19.56
N ASP A 208 4.86 -2.16 -18.28
CA ASP A 208 4.60 -0.80 -17.84
C ASP A 208 5.94 -0.08 -17.70
N LEU A 209 6.13 1.06 -18.37
CA LEU A 209 7.36 1.87 -18.32
C LEU A 209 7.31 2.97 -17.25
N GLY A 210 6.20 3.07 -16.52
CA GLY A 210 5.95 4.10 -15.51
C GLY A 210 5.28 5.34 -16.10
N ARG A 211 5.29 6.42 -15.31
CA ARG A 211 4.55 7.66 -15.62
C ARG A 211 5.00 8.30 -16.94
N THR A 212 4.02 8.63 -17.78
CA THR A 212 4.23 9.22 -19.11
C THR A 212 4.95 10.56 -19.05
N ASP A 213 4.67 11.39 -18.05
CA ASP A 213 5.27 12.71 -17.89
C ASP A 213 6.80 12.66 -17.68
N ARG A 214 7.29 11.62 -16.99
CA ARG A 214 8.72 11.32 -16.78
C ARG A 214 9.39 10.72 -18.02
N LEU A 215 8.62 10.41 -19.06
CA LEU A 215 9.10 9.84 -20.32
C LEU A 215 9.09 10.86 -21.46
N SER A 216 8.69 12.12 -21.21
CA SER A 216 8.51 13.15 -22.24
C SER A 216 9.76 13.46 -23.08
N GLU A 217 10.96 13.24 -22.54
CA GLU A 217 12.23 13.36 -23.27
C GLU A 217 12.56 12.16 -24.15
N LEU A 218 11.84 11.05 -23.99
CA LEU A 218 12.04 9.81 -24.72
C LEU A 218 10.93 9.61 -25.74
N ASP A 219 11.36 9.41 -26.99
CA ASP A 219 10.46 9.15 -28.08
C ASP A 219 10.09 7.66 -28.15
N VAL A 220 9.33 7.14 -27.18
CA VAL A 220 8.91 5.73 -27.14
C VAL A 220 7.83 5.48 -28.20
N LYS A 221 8.21 4.84 -29.31
CA LYS A 221 7.35 4.64 -30.49
C LYS A 221 7.31 3.18 -30.95
N ASN A 222 6.18 2.82 -31.56
CA ASN A 222 6.04 1.54 -32.27
C ASN A 222 7.16 1.37 -33.31
N GLY A 223 7.68 0.14 -33.42
CA GLY A 223 8.76 -0.24 -34.33
C GLY A 223 10.17 -0.08 -33.76
N GLN A 224 10.34 0.58 -32.61
CA GLN A 224 11.66 0.73 -31.98
C GLN A 224 12.10 -0.55 -31.26
N GLN A 225 13.42 -0.74 -31.16
CA GLN A 225 13.98 -1.74 -30.25
C GLN A 225 13.94 -1.21 -28.82
N ILE A 226 13.51 -2.07 -27.91
CA ILE A 226 13.48 -1.81 -26.48
C ILE A 226 14.03 -3.02 -25.73
N THR A 227 14.68 -2.75 -24.60
CA THR A 227 14.99 -3.73 -23.58
C THR A 227 14.43 -3.26 -22.25
N VAL A 228 13.59 -4.06 -21.62
CA VAL A 228 12.99 -3.75 -20.31
C VAL A 228 13.47 -4.77 -19.29
N ALA A 229 13.83 -4.32 -18.09
CA ALA A 229 14.06 -5.17 -16.94
C ALA A 229 13.16 -4.72 -15.77
N GLY A 230 12.57 -5.68 -15.07
CA GLY A 230 11.59 -5.36 -14.04
C GLY A 230 11.05 -6.56 -13.30
N LEU A 231 10.09 -6.31 -12.41
CA LEU A 231 9.38 -7.33 -11.65
C LEU A 231 8.23 -7.90 -12.49
N PRO A 232 8.15 -9.21 -12.73
CA PRO A 232 6.96 -9.84 -13.29
C PRO A 232 5.80 -9.74 -12.29
N THR A 233 4.71 -9.14 -12.71
CA THR A 233 3.48 -8.98 -11.93
C THR A 233 2.28 -9.51 -12.70
N GLN A 234 1.16 -9.66 -11.99
CA GLN A 234 -0.14 -9.95 -12.55
C GLN A 234 -1.04 -8.72 -12.34
N VAL A 235 -1.61 -8.20 -13.43
CA VAL A 235 -2.63 -7.14 -13.43
C VAL A 235 -3.87 -7.74 -14.06
N GLY A 236 -4.93 -7.96 -13.28
CA GLY A 236 -6.10 -8.71 -13.74
C GLY A 236 -5.72 -10.06 -14.37
N ASP A 237 -6.05 -10.27 -15.64
CA ASP A 237 -5.70 -11.47 -16.42
C ASP A 237 -4.36 -11.34 -17.19
N LYS A 238 -3.69 -10.19 -17.12
CA LYS A 238 -2.46 -9.90 -17.86
C LYS A 238 -1.22 -10.08 -17.00
N LYS A 239 -0.21 -10.74 -17.58
CA LYS A 239 1.16 -10.71 -17.05
C LYS A 239 1.84 -9.44 -17.53
N VAL A 240 2.31 -8.63 -16.60
CA VAL A 240 2.96 -7.35 -16.89
C VAL A 240 4.36 -7.37 -16.31
N LEU A 241 5.31 -6.80 -17.02
CA LEU A 241 6.64 -6.50 -16.49
C LEU A 241 6.64 -5.07 -15.95
N LEU A 242 6.66 -4.91 -14.63
CA LEU A 242 6.85 -3.60 -14.02
C LEU A 242 8.29 -3.16 -14.19
N ALA A 243 8.55 -2.33 -15.19
CA ALA A 243 9.90 -1.87 -15.49
C ALA A 243 10.50 -1.14 -14.29
N THR A 244 11.70 -1.55 -13.87
CA THR A 244 12.58 -0.77 -13.01
C THR A 244 13.67 -0.08 -13.83
N THR A 245 14.05 -0.69 -14.96
CA THR A 245 14.89 -0.06 -15.97
C THR A 245 14.39 -0.41 -17.37
N PHE A 246 14.66 0.47 -18.32
CA PHE A 246 14.51 0.15 -19.72
C PHE A 246 15.52 0.93 -20.58
N ASP A 247 15.91 0.34 -21.70
CA ASP A 247 16.70 0.98 -22.74
C ASP A 247 15.87 1.06 -24.01
N VAL A 248 15.72 2.26 -24.56
CA VAL A 248 15.09 2.49 -25.85
C VAL A 248 15.99 3.39 -26.67
N GLY A 249 16.33 2.94 -27.88
CA GLY A 249 17.26 3.68 -28.74
C GLY A 249 18.66 3.90 -28.14
N GLY A 250 19.13 3.00 -27.25
CA GLY A 250 20.43 3.12 -26.58
C GLY A 250 20.46 4.14 -25.43
N GLN A 251 19.28 4.62 -25.00
CA GLN A 251 19.13 5.46 -23.82
C GLN A 251 18.52 4.65 -22.69
N GLU A 252 19.37 4.26 -21.73
CA GLU A 252 18.94 3.58 -20.52
C GLU A 252 18.27 4.58 -19.56
N ARG A 253 17.13 4.18 -18.99
CA ARG A 253 16.40 4.91 -17.96
C ARG A 253 16.10 4.03 -16.77
N ASN A 254 16.21 4.63 -15.60
CA ASN A 254 15.67 4.09 -14.36
C ASN A 254 14.22 4.57 -14.20
N VAL A 255 13.33 3.64 -13.93
CA VAL A 255 11.93 3.92 -13.61
C VAL A 255 11.82 4.05 -12.10
N ASN A 256 11.58 5.27 -11.64
CA ASN A 256 11.31 5.49 -10.23
C ASN A 256 9.89 5.00 -9.89
N ARG A 257 9.82 3.80 -9.31
CA ARG A 257 8.62 3.18 -8.73
C ARG A 257 8.39 3.55 -7.27
N GLN A 258 9.30 4.33 -6.68
CA GLN A 258 9.17 4.76 -5.29
C GLN A 258 8.00 5.72 -5.14
N ARG A 259 7.41 5.67 -3.94
CA ARG A 259 6.15 6.32 -3.59
C ARG A 259 6.27 7.83 -3.42
N ARG A 260 5.16 8.43 -2.98
CA ARG A 260 5.05 9.84 -2.62
C ARG A 260 6.13 10.20 -1.60
N ASP A 261 6.90 11.23 -1.93
CA ASP A 261 7.71 11.96 -0.97
C ASP A 261 6.77 12.87 -0.17
N LEU A 262 6.93 12.90 1.15
CA LEU A 262 6.36 13.93 2.00
C LEU A 262 7.52 14.66 2.69
N HIS A 263 7.56 15.98 2.50
CA HIS A 263 8.53 16.86 3.14
C HIS A 263 7.87 17.58 4.30
N GLY A 264 8.58 17.68 5.43
CA GLY A 264 8.11 18.52 6.51
C GLY A 264 8.97 18.49 7.76
N LYS A 265 8.58 19.35 8.69
CA LYS A 265 9.21 19.53 10.00
C LYS A 265 8.54 18.64 11.04
N VAL A 266 9.33 17.87 11.77
CA VAL A 266 8.84 17.12 12.93
C VAL A 266 8.47 18.11 14.04
N VAL A 267 7.20 18.13 14.43
CA VAL A 267 6.69 19.02 15.49
C VAL A 267 6.49 18.31 16.82
N ASP A 268 6.28 16.98 16.77
CA ASP A 268 6.26 16.12 17.94
C ASP A 268 6.60 14.66 17.60
N THR A 269 7.02 13.88 18.60
CA THR A 269 7.37 12.47 18.47
C THR A 269 6.93 11.68 19.70
N ARG A 270 6.41 10.46 19.53
CA ARG A 270 6.03 9.55 20.61
C ARG A 270 6.32 8.13 20.20
N LYS A 271 6.59 7.28 21.18
CA LYS A 271 6.64 5.84 20.95
C LYS A 271 5.28 5.24 21.26
N ALA A 272 4.75 4.44 20.33
CA ALA A 272 3.46 3.79 20.45
C ALA A 272 3.61 2.30 20.20
N LYS A 273 2.84 1.47 20.90
CA LYS A 273 2.95 0.01 20.79
C LYS A 273 2.13 -0.52 19.61
N VAL A 274 2.82 -1.00 18.58
CA VAL A 274 2.25 -1.57 17.36
C VAL A 274 2.62 -3.05 17.31
N ARG A 275 1.62 -3.93 17.47
CA ARG A 275 1.79 -5.40 17.47
C ARG A 275 2.89 -5.90 18.41
N GLY A 276 2.89 -5.44 19.66
CA GLY A 276 3.90 -5.85 20.63
C GLY A 276 5.26 -5.17 20.49
N ARG A 277 5.45 -4.24 19.53
CA ARG A 277 6.71 -3.51 19.31
C ARG A 277 6.52 -2.01 19.46
N GLN A 278 7.55 -1.32 19.91
CA GLN A 278 7.51 0.13 20.05
C GLN A 278 7.82 0.76 18.69
N HIS A 279 6.85 1.39 18.06
CA HIS A 279 7.05 2.18 16.86
C HIS A 279 7.31 3.64 17.22
N LEU A 280 8.09 4.34 16.40
CA LEU A 280 8.24 5.78 16.49
C LEU A 280 7.18 6.43 15.61
N ILE A 281 6.25 7.15 16.24
CA ILE A 281 5.25 7.97 15.55
C ILE A 281 5.66 9.43 15.69
N ALA A 282 5.45 10.23 14.67
CA ALA A 282 5.70 11.66 14.69
C ALA A 282 4.51 12.44 14.12
N ILE A 283 4.32 13.66 14.60
CA ILE A 283 3.54 14.67 13.88
C ILE A 283 4.52 15.48 13.06
N VAL A 284 4.26 15.57 11.76
CA VAL A 284 5.06 16.32 10.81
C VAL A 284 4.22 17.42 10.19
N GLU A 285 4.72 18.65 10.23
CA GLU A 285 4.12 19.81 9.60
C GLU A 285 4.79 20.03 8.23
N ASN A 286 4.03 20.00 7.14
CA ASN A 286 4.55 20.25 5.81
C ASN A 286 4.71 21.75 5.53
N ASP A 287 5.24 22.11 4.35
CA ASP A 287 5.47 23.50 3.96
C ASP A 287 4.20 24.36 3.89
N LYS A 288 3.03 23.74 3.82
CA LYS A 288 1.72 24.42 3.82
C LYS A 288 1.18 24.64 5.24
N GLY A 289 1.89 24.19 6.28
CA GLY A 289 1.46 24.25 7.68
C GLY A 289 0.54 23.08 8.09
N ASN A 290 0.34 22.11 7.21
CA ASN A 290 -0.55 20.98 7.49
C ASN A 290 0.18 19.91 8.30
N LYS A 291 -0.47 19.39 9.34
CA LYS A 291 0.06 18.35 10.21
C LYS A 291 -0.38 16.96 9.78
N VAL A 292 0.57 16.04 9.64
CA VAL A 292 0.37 14.64 9.27
C VAL A 292 1.01 13.76 10.34
N ALA A 293 0.27 12.75 10.81
CA ALA A 293 0.87 11.71 11.64
C ALA A 293 1.62 10.70 10.77
N VAL A 294 2.84 10.36 11.17
CA VAL A 294 3.76 9.53 10.41
C VAL A 294 4.24 8.39 11.30
N ASP A 295 4.02 7.15 10.87
CA ASP A 295 4.65 5.98 11.48
C ASP A 295 6.02 5.78 10.83
N PHE A 296 7.10 5.94 11.58
CA PHE A 296 8.48 5.68 11.16
C PHE A 296 8.94 4.23 11.42
N GLY A 297 8.02 3.35 11.83
CA GLY A 297 8.29 1.93 12.04
C GLY A 297 8.91 1.63 13.40
N PRO A 298 9.42 0.40 13.60
CA PRO A 298 9.97 -0.05 14.88
C PRO A 298 11.14 0.83 15.35
N ALA A 299 10.97 1.49 16.48
CA ALA A 299 11.92 2.47 17.02
C ALA A 299 13.29 1.86 17.33
N GLU A 300 13.33 0.56 17.65
CA GLU A 300 14.57 -0.19 17.91
C GLU A 300 15.38 -0.53 16.65
N ARG A 301 14.82 -0.31 15.45
CA ARG A 301 15.46 -0.60 14.16
C ARG A 301 15.66 0.61 13.29
N LEU A 302 15.19 1.77 13.75
CA LEU A 302 15.38 3.00 13.03
C LEU A 302 16.82 3.44 13.21
N ASP A 303 17.64 3.28 12.15
CA ASP A 303 19.04 3.72 12.11
C ASP A 303 19.15 5.24 11.87
N LEU A 304 18.25 5.99 12.51
CA LEU A 304 18.16 7.44 12.45
C LEU A 304 17.42 7.94 13.69
N GLU A 305 18.04 8.85 14.45
CA GLU A 305 17.34 9.54 15.52
C GLU A 305 16.42 10.61 14.92
N VAL A 306 15.11 10.49 15.09
CA VAL A 306 14.14 11.50 14.66
C VAL A 306 13.67 12.31 15.86
N SER A 307 13.88 13.62 15.81
CA SER A 307 13.64 14.56 16.89
C SER A 307 12.75 15.72 16.46
N LYS A 308 12.08 16.33 17.44
CA LYS A 308 11.35 17.59 17.23
C LYS A 308 12.27 18.68 16.66
N GLY A 309 11.83 19.30 15.58
CA GLY A 309 12.54 20.34 14.87
C GLY A 309 13.23 19.85 13.59
N ASP A 310 13.39 18.54 13.42
CA ASP A 310 14.04 17.96 12.25
C ASP A 310 13.24 18.25 10.97
N GLN A 311 13.96 18.60 9.92
CA GLN A 311 13.42 18.69 8.56
C GLN A 311 13.72 17.40 7.84
N LEU A 312 12.69 16.67 7.44
CA LEU A 312 12.82 15.35 6.84
C LEU A 312 12.06 15.28 5.53
N THR A 313 12.57 14.47 4.60
CA THR A 313 11.79 13.99 3.48
C THR A 313 11.59 12.50 3.67
N PHE A 314 10.37 12.01 3.72
CA PHE A 314 10.13 10.57 3.88
C PHE A 314 9.24 10.05 2.77
N ARG A 315 9.54 8.82 2.36
CA ARG A 315 8.79 8.10 1.32
C ARG A 315 7.93 7.07 1.97
N GLY A 316 6.72 6.90 1.46
CA GLY A 316 5.77 6.00 2.07
C GLY A 316 4.41 6.16 1.44
N ALA A 317 3.39 5.78 2.19
CA ALA A 317 2.03 5.83 1.69
C ALA A 317 1.03 6.29 2.75
N PRO A 318 -0.04 7.00 2.33
CA PRO A 318 -1.16 7.27 3.21
C PRO A 318 -1.90 5.97 3.48
N VAL A 319 -2.11 5.67 4.75
CA VAL A 319 -2.80 4.49 5.21
C VAL A 319 -3.95 4.87 6.11
N LYS A 320 -4.98 4.04 6.09
CA LYS A 320 -6.13 4.14 6.98
C LYS A 320 -6.02 3.08 8.03
N ILE A 321 -6.01 3.52 9.29
CA ILE A 321 -5.93 2.62 10.42
C ILE A 321 -7.08 2.96 11.35
N LYS A 322 -8.02 2.02 11.49
CA LYS A 322 -9.38 2.29 12.01
C LYS A 322 -10.03 3.43 11.19
N ASP A 323 -10.40 4.51 11.86
CA ASP A 323 -10.98 5.75 11.32
C ASP A 323 -9.93 6.84 11.05
N LYS A 324 -8.65 6.57 11.32
CA LYS A 324 -7.59 7.60 11.31
C LYS A 324 -6.66 7.43 10.12
N ARG A 325 -6.34 8.55 9.49
CA ARG A 325 -5.37 8.62 8.41
C ARG A 325 -3.98 8.90 8.96
N MET A 326 -3.00 8.15 8.50
CA MET A 326 -1.60 8.41 8.80
C MET A 326 -0.73 8.11 7.58
N PHE A 327 0.52 8.51 7.64
CA PHE A 327 1.50 8.19 6.62
C PHE A 327 2.44 7.09 7.13
N MET A 328 2.45 5.94 6.47
CA MET A 328 3.39 4.87 6.79
C MET A 328 4.68 5.09 6.00
N ALA A 329 5.74 5.52 6.68
CA ALA A 329 7.04 5.75 6.05
C ALA A 329 7.79 4.43 5.79
N LEU A 330 8.43 4.32 4.64
CA LEU A 330 9.25 3.19 4.22
C LEU A 330 10.73 3.58 4.09
N SER A 331 11.01 4.87 3.89
CA SER A 331 12.34 5.43 4.06
C SER A 331 12.28 6.87 4.54
N ILE A 332 13.36 7.31 5.17
CA ILE A 332 13.58 8.69 5.61
C ILE A 332 14.84 9.19 4.93
N ASP A 333 14.79 10.37 4.35
CA ASP A 333 15.90 11.12 3.82
C ASP A 333 16.17 12.32 4.73
N ARG A 334 17.41 12.42 5.20
CA ARG A 334 17.93 13.55 5.96
C ARG A 334 19.29 13.92 5.38
N ASP A 335 19.44 15.19 4.99
CA ASP A 335 20.70 15.72 4.46
C ASP A 335 21.29 14.91 3.28
N GLY A 336 20.41 14.29 2.46
CA GLY A 336 20.80 13.46 1.32
C GLY A 336 21.20 12.02 1.68
N GLU A 337 21.11 11.64 2.96
CA GLU A 337 21.23 10.26 3.41
C GLU A 337 19.85 9.63 3.53
N THR A 338 19.61 8.57 2.75
CA THR A 338 18.36 7.80 2.79
C THR A 338 18.51 6.56 3.69
N VAL A 339 17.76 6.53 4.79
CA VAL A 339 17.60 5.38 5.68
C VAL A 339 16.32 4.62 5.34
N LYS A 340 16.44 3.33 5.02
CA LYS A 340 15.28 2.45 4.82
C LYS A 340 14.74 1.98 6.17
N ILE A 341 13.41 1.96 6.31
CA ILE A 341 12.76 1.51 7.53
C ILE A 341 12.53 0.00 7.43
N ASP A 342 13.24 -0.77 8.26
CA ASP A 342 12.99 -2.20 8.39
C ASP A 342 11.71 -2.46 9.22
N ARG A 343 10.64 -2.86 8.54
CA ARG A 343 9.35 -3.19 9.14
C ARG A 343 9.17 -4.69 9.42
N HIS A 344 10.15 -5.53 9.06
CA HIS A 344 10.03 -6.98 9.11
C HIS A 344 9.93 -7.48 10.54
N LYS A 345 9.25 -8.60 10.76
CA LYS A 345 9.35 -9.28 12.05
C LYS A 345 10.66 -10.07 12.03
N LYS A 346 11.54 -9.89 13.02
CA LYS A 346 12.70 -10.79 13.10
C LYS A 346 12.10 -12.19 13.30
N LYS A 347 12.51 -13.20 12.52
CA LYS A 347 12.38 -14.58 12.99
C LYS A 347 13.03 -14.58 14.37
N GLN A 348 12.28 -14.92 15.41
CA GLN A 348 12.90 -15.20 16.70
C GLN A 348 13.94 -16.27 16.41
N ASP A 349 15.21 -15.93 16.63
CA ASP A 349 16.29 -16.90 16.59
C ASP A 349 15.80 -18.04 17.49
N LYS A 350 15.49 -19.20 16.88
CA LYS A 350 15.19 -20.39 17.67
C LYS A 350 16.48 -20.64 18.44
N GLU A 351 16.49 -20.22 19.70
CA GLU A 351 17.56 -20.56 20.64
C GLU A 351 17.69 -22.07 20.59
N SER A 352 18.78 -22.51 19.97
CA SER A 352 19.18 -23.91 19.78
C SER A 352 19.81 -24.47 21.04
#